data_AF-G0ITN1-F1
#
_entry.id   AF-G0ITN1-F1
#
_cell.length_a   1.000
_cell.length_b   1.000
_cell.length_c   1.000
_cell.angle_alpha   90.00
_cell.angle_beta   90.00
_cell.angle_gamma   90.00
#
_symmetry.space_group_name_H-M   'P 1'
#
loop_
_entity.id
_entity.type
_entity.pdbx_description
1 polymer ?
#
loop_
_entity_poly.entity_id
_entity_poly.type
_entity_poly.pdbx_seq_one_letter_code
_entity_poly.pdbx_strand_id
1 'polypeptide(L)'
;MRILVGVCIIILALLGCYLPDKQEQAVQAFFDENSPQSSDMGSNEIVTEGIFANLKLYVAEHRLLIDIKETLISLKDPNYRNVPPVGKGYNEENFNKFFLDLGSERSKELIKLFGRIKNDRNLFEKKVSLLFYCIEDNSSNGIDFRSINAIFDEEEKGVIK
;
A
#
# COMPACT_ATOMS: atom_id res chain seq x y z
N MET A 1 40.34 6.41 -2.29
CA MET A 1 39.17 6.52 -1.40
C MET A 1 38.47 5.17 -1.21
N ARG A 2 39.18 4.13 -0.73
CA ARG A 2 38.57 2.81 -0.43
C ARG A 2 38.90 2.27 0.97
N ILE A 3 39.83 2.93 1.68
CA ILE A 3 40.26 2.53 3.03
C ILE A 3 39.39 3.21 4.11
N LEU A 4 38.78 4.37 3.82
CA LEU A 4 37.99 5.12 4.80
C LEU A 4 36.64 4.44 5.14
N VAL A 5 36.05 3.71 4.20
CA VAL A 5 34.72 3.08 4.38
C VAL A 5 34.80 1.84 5.28
N GLY A 6 35.91 1.08 5.21
CA GLY A 6 36.10 -0.12 6.01
C GLY A 6 36.31 0.17 7.51
N VAL A 7 36.98 1.27 7.85
CA VAL A 7 37.24 1.66 9.24
C VAL A 7 35.97 2.16 9.94
N CYS A 8 35.06 2.82 9.22
CA CYS A 8 33.78 3.28 9.78
C CYS A 8 32.85 2.13 10.19
N ILE A 9 32.84 1.01 9.45
CA ILE A 9 31.98 -0.15 9.77
C ILE A 9 32.47 -0.87 11.02
N ILE A 10 33.79 -0.95 11.23
CA ILE A 10 34.39 -1.61 12.40
C ILE A 10 34.12 -0.80 13.69
N ILE A 11 34.17 0.53 13.62
CA ILE A 11 33.88 1.41 14.77
C ILE A 11 32.39 1.33 15.17
N LEU A 12 31.47 1.25 14.20
CA LEU A 12 30.03 1.11 14.46
C LEU A 12 29.67 -0.24 15.08
N ALA A 13 30.34 -1.33 14.64
CA ALA A 13 30.17 -2.66 15.23
C ALA A 13 30.71 -2.72 16.68
N LEU A 14 31.82 -2.04 16.97
CA LEU A 14 32.39 -1.98 18.33
C LEU A 14 31.59 -1.07 19.28
N LEU A 15 31.00 0.03 18.81
CA LEU A 15 30.09 0.86 19.61
C LEU A 15 28.77 0.13 19.93
N GLY A 16 28.30 -0.75 19.04
CA GLY A 16 27.14 -1.61 19.28
C GLY A 16 27.33 -2.65 20.39
N CYS A 17 28.57 -2.91 20.82
CA CYS A 17 28.89 -3.91 21.84
C CYS A 17 29.06 -3.35 23.27
N TYR A 18 28.89 -2.04 23.52
CA TYR A 18 29.31 -1.44 24.80
C TYR A 18 28.19 -0.86 25.70
N LEU A 19 26.91 -0.90 25.33
CA LEU A 19 25.84 -0.31 26.16
C LEU A 19 24.56 -1.15 26.17
N PRO A 20 24.38 -2.05 27.16
CA PRO A 20 23.15 -2.81 27.33
C PRO A 20 22.29 -2.14 28.41
N ASP A 21 21.52 -1.10 28.06
CA ASP A 21 20.29 -0.78 28.83
C ASP A 21 19.31 0.22 28.16
N LYS A 22 19.54 0.62 26.92
CA LYS A 22 18.68 1.62 26.25
C LYS A 22 18.37 1.31 24.77
N GLN A 23 18.57 0.05 24.35
CA GLN A 23 18.25 -0.34 22.97
C GLN A 23 16.77 -0.18 22.66
N GLU A 24 15.85 -0.40 23.61
CA GLU A 24 14.41 -0.32 23.33
C GLU A 24 13.96 1.12 22.98
N GLN A 25 14.51 2.13 23.66
CA GLN A 25 14.24 3.54 23.33
C GLN A 25 14.97 4.03 22.07
N ALA A 26 16.19 3.55 21.80
CA ALA A 26 16.94 3.95 20.61
C ALA A 26 16.41 3.27 19.33
N VAL A 27 15.91 2.04 19.44
CA VAL A 27 15.24 1.33 18.35
C VAL A 27 13.88 1.96 18.09
N GLN A 28 13.12 2.32 19.12
CA GLN A 28 11.87 3.07 18.96
C GLN A 28 12.13 4.45 18.35
N ALA A 29 13.17 5.18 18.78
CA ALA A 29 13.55 6.46 18.18
C ALA A 29 14.03 6.32 16.72
N PHE A 30 14.70 5.23 16.37
CA PHE A 30 15.09 4.95 14.97
C PHE A 30 13.88 4.59 14.10
N PHE A 31 12.90 3.86 14.64
CA PHE A 31 11.63 3.60 13.97
C PHE A 31 10.70 4.81 13.96
N ASP A 32 10.85 5.78 14.86
CA ASP A 32 10.07 7.02 14.88
C ASP A 32 10.71 8.14 14.03
N GLU A 33 12.05 8.21 13.94
CA GLU A 33 12.80 9.12 13.04
C GLU A 33 12.88 8.60 11.60
N ASN A 34 12.90 7.27 11.38
CA ASN A 34 12.81 6.65 10.05
C ASN A 34 11.43 6.05 9.76
N SER A 35 10.47 6.15 10.70
CA SER A 35 9.07 6.24 10.28
C SER A 35 9.06 7.39 9.28
N PRO A 36 8.46 7.22 8.10
CA PRO A 36 8.18 8.37 7.30
C PRO A 36 7.31 9.29 8.18
N GLN A 37 7.94 10.29 8.80
CA GLN A 37 7.35 11.60 8.90
C GLN A 37 7.04 11.97 7.45
N SER A 38 5.87 11.52 6.98
CA SER A 38 5.23 12.05 5.80
C SER A 38 4.80 13.46 6.19
N SER A 39 5.77 14.36 6.30
CA SER A 39 5.53 15.80 6.23
C SER A 39 5.34 16.25 4.79
N ASP A 40 5.25 15.31 3.83
CA ASP A 40 4.23 15.44 2.80
C ASP A 40 2.95 14.82 3.38
N MET A 41 2.30 15.55 4.31
CA MET A 41 0.85 15.43 4.43
C MET A 41 0.37 15.74 3.02
N GLY A 42 0.11 14.70 2.21
CA GLY A 42 -0.34 14.87 0.85
C GLY A 42 -1.43 15.92 0.89
N SER A 43 -1.20 17.01 0.14
CA SER A 43 -1.83 18.29 0.41
C SER A 43 -3.26 18.14 0.92
N ASN A 44 -3.61 18.87 1.99
CA ASN A 44 -5.00 18.94 2.48
C ASN A 44 -6.00 19.43 1.42
N GLU A 45 -5.50 19.76 0.23
CA GLU A 45 -6.25 19.98 -0.98
C GLU A 45 -7.00 18.70 -1.40
N ILE A 46 -8.30 18.89 -1.61
CA ILE A 46 -9.18 17.86 -2.14
C ILE A 46 -9.16 17.98 -3.65
N VAL A 47 -9.07 16.84 -4.33
CA VAL A 47 -9.23 16.78 -5.79
C VAL A 47 -10.70 17.01 -6.13
N THR A 48 -10.98 18.10 -6.85
CA THR A 48 -12.34 18.53 -7.22
C THR A 48 -12.72 18.20 -8.66
N GLU A 49 -11.80 17.62 -9.44
CA GLU A 49 -11.98 17.33 -10.86
C GLU A 49 -11.83 15.83 -11.14
N GLY A 50 -12.39 15.38 -12.28
CA GLY A 50 -12.32 13.99 -12.73
C GLY A 50 -13.41 13.08 -12.14
N ILE A 51 -13.38 11.81 -12.55
CA ILE A 51 -14.44 10.83 -12.25
C ILE A 51 -14.62 10.56 -10.75
N PHE A 52 -13.55 10.75 -9.95
CA PHE A 52 -13.56 10.51 -8.51
C PHE A 52 -13.78 11.78 -7.67
N ALA A 53 -14.12 12.93 -8.27
CA ALA A 53 -14.34 14.18 -7.54
C ALA A 53 -15.40 14.03 -6.42
N ASN A 54 -16.44 13.23 -6.66
CA ASN A 54 -17.50 12.96 -5.67
C ASN A 54 -17.01 12.19 -4.44
N LEU A 55 -15.87 11.51 -4.53
CA LEU A 55 -15.23 10.84 -3.39
C LEU A 55 -14.46 11.83 -2.50
N LYS A 56 -14.26 13.07 -2.93
CA LYS A 56 -13.53 14.11 -2.17
C LYS A 56 -12.18 13.61 -1.64
N LEU A 57 -11.41 12.95 -2.50
CA LEU A 57 -10.09 12.39 -2.15
C LEU A 57 -9.07 13.52 -1.94
N TYR A 58 -8.21 13.39 -0.94
CA TYR A 58 -7.01 14.22 -0.85
C TYR A 58 -6.02 13.88 -1.98
N VAL A 59 -5.12 14.80 -2.32
CA VAL A 59 -4.14 14.58 -3.40
C VAL A 59 -3.33 13.29 -3.21
N ALA A 60 -2.91 12.95 -1.98
CA ALA A 60 -2.22 11.68 -1.72
C ALA A 60 -3.12 10.46 -1.94
N GLU A 61 -4.38 10.50 -1.51
CA GLU A 61 -5.34 9.42 -1.74
C GLU A 61 -5.58 9.22 -3.24
N HIS A 62 -5.70 10.32 -3.99
CA HIS A 62 -5.86 10.27 -5.45
C HIS A 62 -4.61 9.68 -6.15
N ARG A 63 -3.40 10.07 -5.74
CA ARG A 63 -2.16 9.48 -6.25
C ARG A 63 -2.08 7.99 -5.97
N LEU A 64 -2.46 7.55 -4.78
CA LEU A 64 -2.47 6.15 -4.42
C LEU A 64 -3.50 5.34 -5.22
N LEU A 65 -4.66 5.93 -5.51
CA LEU A 65 -5.65 5.33 -6.39
C LEU A 65 -5.10 5.13 -7.82
N ILE A 66 -4.30 6.10 -8.32
CA ILE A 66 -3.56 5.96 -9.58
C ILE A 66 -2.55 4.80 -9.49
N ASP A 67 -1.76 4.71 -8.42
CA ASP A 67 -0.78 3.63 -8.25
C ASP A 67 -1.44 2.24 -8.28
N ILE A 68 -2.61 2.09 -7.63
CA ILE A 68 -3.41 0.85 -7.67
C ILE A 68 -3.82 0.53 -9.11
N LYS A 69 -4.34 1.53 -9.83
CA LYS A 69 -4.77 1.38 -11.23
C LYS A 69 -3.61 0.98 -12.15
N GLU A 70 -2.48 1.66 -12.06
CA GLU A 70 -1.29 1.37 -12.87
C GLU A 70 -0.72 -0.02 -12.56
N THR A 71 -0.79 -0.43 -11.29
CA THR A 71 -0.43 -1.79 -10.89
C THR A 71 -1.34 -2.81 -11.54
N LEU A 72 -2.67 -2.64 -11.48
CA LEU A 72 -3.62 -3.52 -12.18
C LEU A 72 -3.33 -3.62 -13.68
N ILE A 73 -3.03 -2.51 -14.34
CA ILE A 73 -2.67 -2.49 -15.76
C ILE A 73 -1.38 -3.29 -16.00
N SER A 74 -0.38 -3.12 -15.14
CA SER A 74 0.89 -3.84 -15.22
C SER A 74 0.73 -5.36 -15.01
N LEU A 75 -0.19 -5.75 -14.12
CA LEU A 75 -0.53 -7.16 -13.88
C LEU A 75 -1.22 -7.84 -15.08
N LYS A 76 -1.59 -7.11 -16.13
CA LYS A 76 -2.07 -7.71 -17.38
C LYS A 76 -0.95 -8.37 -18.18
N ASP A 77 0.30 -7.96 -17.97
CA ASP A 77 1.44 -8.56 -18.64
C ASP A 77 1.66 -9.99 -18.12
N PRO A 78 1.55 -11.03 -18.97
CA PRO A 78 1.79 -12.41 -18.54
C PRO A 78 3.23 -12.66 -18.06
N ASN A 79 4.17 -11.76 -18.33
CA ASN A 79 5.55 -11.85 -17.83
C ASN A 79 5.72 -11.32 -16.39
N TYR A 80 4.65 -10.83 -15.77
CA TYR A 80 4.66 -10.39 -14.38
C TYR A 80 4.71 -11.60 -13.44
N ARG A 81 5.85 -11.82 -12.76
CA ARG A 81 6.14 -13.12 -12.11
C ARG A 81 5.70 -13.25 -10.66
N ASN A 82 5.32 -12.15 -10.01
CA ASN A 82 5.12 -12.13 -8.56
C ASN A 82 3.69 -12.50 -8.13
N VAL A 83 2.72 -12.30 -9.00
CA VAL A 83 1.30 -12.56 -8.74
C VAL A 83 0.64 -13.12 -9.99
N PRO A 84 -0.44 -13.91 -9.88
CA PRO A 84 -1.20 -14.35 -11.04
C PRO A 84 -1.61 -13.14 -11.88
N PRO A 85 -1.38 -13.15 -13.20
CA PRO A 85 -1.77 -12.03 -14.04
C PRO A 85 -3.29 -11.88 -13.97
N VAL A 86 -3.77 -10.64 -13.91
CA VAL A 86 -5.22 -10.32 -13.89
C VAL A 86 -5.92 -10.61 -15.24
N GLY A 87 -5.23 -11.34 -16.13
CA GLY A 87 -5.71 -11.74 -17.45
C GLY A 87 -6.07 -10.56 -18.33
N LYS A 88 -6.85 -10.82 -19.38
CA LYS A 88 -7.46 -9.77 -20.21
C LYS A 88 -8.68 -9.11 -19.54
N GLY A 89 -9.07 -9.55 -18.34
CA GLY A 89 -10.34 -9.22 -17.71
C GLY A 89 -10.45 -7.81 -17.13
N TYR A 90 -9.32 -7.11 -16.90
CA TYR A 90 -9.37 -5.74 -16.37
C TYR A 90 -10.21 -4.81 -17.26
N ASN A 91 -11.28 -4.27 -16.66
CA ASN A 91 -12.13 -3.24 -17.21
C ASN A 91 -12.06 -1.99 -16.32
N GLU A 92 -11.67 -0.86 -16.90
CA GLU A 92 -11.57 0.42 -16.20
C GLU A 92 -12.95 0.92 -15.72
N GLU A 93 -14.01 0.63 -16.45
CA GLU A 93 -15.38 0.98 -16.04
C GLU A 93 -15.78 0.24 -14.76
N ASN A 94 -15.45 -1.04 -14.65
CA ASN A 94 -15.68 -1.84 -13.43
C ASN A 94 -14.89 -1.28 -12.25
N PHE A 95 -13.62 -0.94 -12.47
CA PHE A 95 -12.78 -0.31 -11.44
C PHE A 95 -13.39 1.02 -10.95
N ASN A 96 -13.74 1.91 -11.88
CA ASN A 96 -14.33 3.20 -11.54
C ASN A 96 -15.66 3.03 -10.81
N LYS A 97 -16.53 2.16 -11.32
CA LYS A 97 -17.83 1.87 -10.73
C LYS A 97 -17.69 1.32 -9.31
N PHE A 98 -16.76 0.40 -9.07
CA PHE A 98 -16.53 -0.19 -7.75
C PHE A 98 -16.21 0.88 -6.70
N PHE A 99 -15.25 1.77 -6.95
CA PHE A 99 -14.90 2.84 -6.00
C PHE A 99 -16.00 3.91 -5.84
N LEU A 100 -16.81 4.13 -6.88
CA LEU A 100 -17.96 5.03 -6.78
C LEU A 100 -19.10 4.41 -5.95
N ASP A 101 -19.43 3.15 -6.20
CA ASP A 101 -20.50 2.41 -5.52
C ASP A 101 -20.18 2.15 -4.04
N LEU A 102 -18.90 2.03 -3.67
CA LEU A 102 -18.47 1.99 -2.27
C LEU A 102 -18.79 3.28 -1.50
N GLY A 103 -18.87 4.40 -2.21
CA GLY A 103 -19.01 5.72 -1.62
C GLY A 103 -17.73 6.28 -0.99
N SER A 104 -17.74 7.58 -0.69
CA SER A 104 -16.58 8.35 -0.19
C SER A 104 -15.86 7.69 0.97
N GLU A 105 -16.58 7.36 2.04
CA GLU A 105 -15.96 6.88 3.29
C GLU A 105 -15.24 5.55 3.10
N ARG A 106 -15.92 4.55 2.51
CA ARG A 106 -15.34 3.21 2.31
C ARG A 106 -14.23 3.20 1.27
N SER A 107 -14.35 3.98 0.21
CA SER A 107 -13.28 4.13 -0.78
C SER A 107 -12.02 4.73 -0.16
N LYS A 108 -12.15 5.76 0.68
CA LYS A 108 -11.01 6.33 1.41
C LYS A 108 -10.39 5.35 2.38
N GLU A 109 -11.20 4.62 3.14
CA GLU A 109 -10.69 3.58 4.04
C GLU A 109 -9.87 2.53 3.28
N LEU A 110 -10.41 2.00 2.18
CA LEU A 110 -9.73 1.02 1.34
C LEU A 110 -8.42 1.58 0.76
N ILE A 111 -8.45 2.80 0.20
CA ILE A 111 -7.25 3.48 -0.32
C ILE A 111 -6.22 3.63 0.80
N LYS A 112 -6.60 4.04 2.01
CA LYS A 112 -5.67 4.17 3.14
C LYS A 112 -5.03 2.84 3.54
N LEU A 113 -5.75 1.72 3.46
CA LEU A 113 -5.17 0.40 3.72
C LEU A 113 -4.06 0.07 2.72
N PHE A 114 -4.26 0.35 1.43
CA PHE A 114 -3.19 0.25 0.43
C PHE A 114 -2.02 1.17 0.71
N GLY A 115 -2.27 2.34 1.31
CA GLY A 115 -1.22 3.32 1.64
C GLY A 115 -0.24 2.79 2.67
N ARG A 116 -0.72 1.97 3.61
CA ARG A 116 0.11 1.32 4.65
C ARG A 116 1.11 0.33 4.07
N ILE A 117 0.75 -0.32 2.97
CA ILE A 117 1.56 -1.37 2.33
C ILE A 117 2.25 -0.92 1.04
N LYS A 118 2.11 0.35 0.64
CA LYS A 118 2.65 0.90 -0.63
C LYS A 118 4.15 0.64 -0.82
N ASN A 119 4.92 0.67 0.27
CA ASN A 119 6.37 0.49 0.22
C ASN A 119 6.80 -0.99 0.19
N ASP A 120 5.93 -1.92 0.56
CA ASP A 120 6.15 -3.36 0.34
C ASP A 120 5.57 -3.74 -1.01
N ARG A 121 6.41 -3.65 -2.04
CA ARG A 121 6.01 -3.87 -3.42
C ARG A 121 5.36 -5.23 -3.66
N ASN A 122 5.90 -6.31 -3.07
CA ASN A 122 5.36 -7.66 -3.28
C ASN A 122 3.99 -7.81 -2.63
N LEU A 123 3.84 -7.29 -1.40
CA LEU A 123 2.57 -7.29 -0.70
C LEU A 123 1.54 -6.42 -1.40
N PHE A 124 1.93 -5.22 -1.82
CA PHE A 124 1.08 -4.29 -2.57
C PHE A 124 0.53 -4.94 -3.84
N GLU A 125 1.40 -5.50 -4.69
CA GLU A 125 1.02 -6.21 -5.90
C GLU A 125 0.04 -7.37 -5.61
N LYS A 126 0.29 -8.15 -4.55
CA LYS A 126 -0.59 -9.26 -4.13
C LYS A 126 -1.98 -8.75 -3.71
N LYS A 127 -2.05 -7.69 -2.90
CA LYS A 127 -3.33 -7.14 -2.44
C LYS A 127 -4.09 -6.44 -3.57
N VAL A 128 -3.39 -5.81 -4.52
CA VAL A 128 -3.98 -5.26 -5.74
C VAL A 128 -4.56 -6.38 -6.62
N SER A 129 -3.86 -7.52 -6.74
CA SER A 129 -4.39 -8.70 -7.44
C SER A 129 -5.67 -9.25 -6.77
N LEU A 130 -5.74 -9.29 -5.43
CA LEU A 130 -6.98 -9.67 -4.71
C LEU A 130 -8.11 -8.65 -4.94
N LEU A 131 -7.80 -7.36 -4.94
CA LEU A 131 -8.76 -6.31 -5.25
C LEU A 131 -9.39 -6.51 -6.64
N PHE A 132 -8.60 -6.91 -7.64
CA PHE A 132 -9.12 -7.22 -8.97
C PHE A 132 -10.23 -8.28 -8.93
N TYR A 133 -9.99 -9.41 -8.25
CA TYR A 133 -11.00 -10.46 -8.14
C TYR A 133 -12.26 -9.98 -7.41
N CYS A 134 -12.09 -9.11 -6.41
CA CYS A 134 -13.21 -8.48 -5.72
C CYS A 134 -14.01 -7.54 -6.65
N ILE A 135 -13.34 -6.75 -7.49
CA ILE A 135 -14.00 -5.88 -8.47
C ILE A 135 -14.79 -6.71 -9.49
N GLU A 136 -14.21 -7.79 -10.02
CA GLU A 136 -14.87 -8.64 -11.03
C GLU A 136 -16.09 -9.37 -10.48
N ASP A 137 -15.99 -9.89 -9.25
CA ASP A 137 -17.12 -10.55 -8.58
C ASP A 137 -18.26 -9.56 -8.30
N ASN A 138 -17.93 -8.38 -7.78
CA ASN A 138 -18.92 -7.34 -7.47
C ASN A 138 -19.55 -6.72 -8.72
N SER A 139 -18.84 -6.70 -9.84
CA SER A 139 -19.37 -6.24 -11.14
C SER A 139 -20.51 -7.14 -11.62
N SER A 140 -20.56 -8.39 -11.17
CA SER A 140 -21.60 -9.36 -11.51
C SER A 140 -22.70 -9.47 -10.45
N ASN A 141 -22.38 -9.26 -9.17
CA ASN A 141 -23.23 -9.65 -8.04
C ASN A 141 -23.61 -8.49 -7.09
N GLY A 142 -23.12 -7.27 -7.32
CA GLY A 142 -23.20 -6.17 -6.35
C GLY A 142 -22.12 -6.30 -5.27
N ILE A 143 -21.91 -5.25 -4.45
CA ILE A 143 -20.79 -5.17 -3.50
C ILE A 143 -20.97 -6.11 -2.29
N ASP A 144 -20.11 -7.13 -2.15
CA ASP A 144 -19.91 -7.87 -0.89
C ASP A 144 -18.74 -7.30 -0.09
N PHE A 145 -19.06 -6.61 1.01
CA PHE A 145 -18.07 -6.03 1.92
C PHE A 145 -17.21 -7.07 2.64
N ARG A 146 -17.65 -8.33 2.76
CA ARG A 146 -16.83 -9.40 3.35
C ARG A 146 -15.63 -9.73 2.48
N SER A 147 -15.82 -9.76 1.16
CA SER A 147 -14.74 -9.97 0.20
C SER A 147 -13.71 -8.84 0.26
N ILE A 148 -14.14 -7.61 0.53
CA ILE A 148 -13.26 -6.44 0.69
C ILE A 148 -12.44 -6.54 1.98
N ASN A 149 -13.07 -6.85 3.11
CA ASN A 149 -12.38 -6.98 4.39
C ASN A 149 -11.33 -8.12 4.34
N ALA A 150 -11.69 -9.23 3.69
CA ALA A 150 -10.81 -10.37 3.51
C ALA A 150 -9.50 -10.04 2.76
N ILE A 151 -9.45 -8.94 1.99
CA ILE A 151 -8.22 -8.49 1.35
C ILE A 151 -7.12 -8.26 2.40
N PHE A 152 -7.46 -7.74 3.58
CA PHE A 152 -6.48 -7.38 4.62
C PHE A 152 -6.54 -8.27 5.87
N ASP A 153 -7.58 -9.09 6.05
CA ASP A 153 -7.77 -9.94 7.24
C ASP A 153 -6.74 -11.08 7.39
N GLU A 154 -6.07 -11.54 6.32
CA GLU A 154 -5.10 -12.63 6.41
C GLU A 154 -3.82 -12.29 7.21
N GLU A 155 -3.60 -11.02 7.57
CA GLU A 155 -2.44 -10.61 8.36
C GLU A 155 -2.65 -10.72 9.87
N GLU A 156 -3.90 -10.69 10.38
CA GLU A 156 -4.15 -10.84 11.82
C GLU A 156 -3.93 -12.27 12.32
N LYS A 157 -4.03 -13.27 11.45
CA LYS A 157 -3.87 -14.69 11.83
C LYS A 157 -2.43 -15.20 11.70
N GLY A 158 -1.51 -14.38 11.18
CA GLY A 158 -0.10 -14.72 10.99
C GLY A 158 0.81 -14.34 12.16
N VAL A 159 0.33 -13.56 13.13
CA VAL A 159 1.12 -13.06 14.28
C VAL A 159 0.76 -13.80 15.56
N ILE A 160 0.69 -15.13 15.52
CA ILE A 160 0.88 -15.96 16.72
C ILE A 160 1.63 -17.22 16.29
N LYS A 161 2.96 -17.20 16.43
CA LYS A 161 3.76 -18.37 16.73
C LYS A 161 5.08 -17.97 17.38
#